data_AF-A0A7J7VH26-F1
#
_entry.id   AF-A0A7J7VH26-F1
#
_cell.length_a   1.000
_cell.length_b   1.000
_cell.length_c   1.000
_cell.angle_alpha   90.00
_cell.angle_beta   90.00
_cell.angle_gamma   90.00
#
_symmetry.space_group_name_H-M   'P 1'
#
loop_
_entity.id
_entity.type
_entity.pdbx_description
1 polymer ?
#
loop_
_entity_poly.entity_id
_entity_poly.type
_entity_poly.pdbx_seq_one_letter_code
_entity_poly.pdbx_strand_id
1 'polypeptide(L)'
;MKIAWRYQLLPKMEAGPVSSSKFGHYYDASKKIPRELIEASKWHGFFLPEKISSTLNEEPCSLTPGYIKLLQFIQKIIYEEGFDGSNPQKKQKNILRIAIQSLGSPLWGDDVCCTENCDNSHSLTKFLYILRGLLRTSLSACLITVPTHLIQNKAIIARITNLSDTVIHLESFIGSNRETNPLYKDYHGLIHIRQIPRLNNLMCDVSDVKDLAFKLKRKLFIIERLHLPPDLSDTVSRSSKPDLADSTKLLGPGCGTMAGGKKHLDF
;
A
#
# COMPACT_ATOMS: atom_id res chain seq x y z
N MET A 1 32.96 36.92 -1.18
CA MET A 1 32.48 36.34 0.09
C MET A 1 31.48 35.22 -0.25
N LYS A 2 31.84 33.94 -0.08
CA LYS A 2 30.97 32.79 -0.39
C LYS A 2 30.33 32.25 0.90
N ILE A 3 29.08 32.64 1.17
CA ILE A 3 28.38 32.38 2.45
C ILE A 3 27.73 30.98 2.50
N ALA A 4 27.59 30.31 1.35
CA ALA A 4 26.79 29.09 1.23
C ALA A 4 27.61 27.80 1.01
N TRP A 5 28.83 27.67 1.58
CA TRP A 5 29.66 26.47 1.42
C TRP A 5 29.01 25.20 2.02
N ARG A 6 28.18 25.36 3.06
CA ARG A 6 27.46 24.25 3.71
C ARG A 6 26.42 23.57 2.83
N TYR A 7 25.95 24.24 1.77
CA TYR A 7 24.94 23.68 0.86
C TYR A 7 25.54 23.04 -0.40
N GLN A 8 26.87 23.10 -0.60
CA GLN A 8 27.51 22.52 -1.78
C GLN A 8 27.45 20.99 -1.83
N LEU A 9 27.36 20.34 -0.67
CA LEU A 9 27.36 18.88 -0.53
C LEU A 9 25.96 18.29 -0.31
N LEU A 10 24.92 19.12 -0.27
CA LEU A 10 23.55 18.59 -0.20
C LEU A 10 23.20 17.94 -1.54
N PRO A 11 22.56 16.76 -1.55
CA PRO A 11 22.03 16.17 -2.76
C PRO A 11 21.16 17.20 -3.46
N LYS A 12 21.55 17.61 -4.66
CA LYS A 12 20.70 18.47 -5.50
C LYS A 12 19.49 17.63 -5.86
N MET A 13 18.35 17.94 -5.24
CA MET A 13 17.09 17.34 -5.58
C MET A 13 16.74 17.82 -6.99
N GLU A 14 16.86 16.95 -7.99
CA GLU A 14 16.41 17.23 -9.34
C GLU A 14 14.88 17.32 -9.32
N ALA A 15 14.38 18.54 -9.13
CA ALA A 15 12.97 18.86 -9.31
C ALA A 15 12.69 18.98 -10.82
N GLY A 16 12.56 17.83 -11.46
CA GLY A 16 12.16 17.77 -12.87
C GLY A 16 12.09 16.33 -13.34
N PRO A 17 11.10 15.98 -14.18
CA PRO A 17 11.11 14.66 -14.80
C PRO A 17 12.36 14.58 -15.66
N VAL A 18 13.32 13.74 -15.25
CA VAL A 18 14.42 13.28 -16.09
C VAL A 18 13.78 12.88 -17.42
N SER A 19 14.24 13.50 -18.51
CA SER A 19 13.75 13.31 -19.88
C SER A 19 14.01 11.87 -20.35
N SER A 20 13.28 10.95 -19.75
CA SER A 20 13.11 9.57 -20.13
C SER A 20 11.88 9.52 -21.03
N SER A 21 11.90 8.65 -22.05
CA SER A 21 10.74 8.39 -22.92
C SER A 21 9.45 8.36 -22.10
N LYS A 22 8.46 9.20 -22.40
CA LYS A 22 7.20 9.29 -21.65
C LYS A 22 6.59 7.89 -21.48
N PHE A 23 6.79 7.30 -20.31
CA PHE A 23 6.20 6.01 -19.95
C PHE A 23 4.80 6.27 -19.40
N GLY A 24 3.78 5.79 -20.11
CA GLY A 24 2.38 5.89 -19.71
C GLY A 24 1.61 7.07 -20.31
N HIS A 25 0.36 7.20 -19.87
CA HIS A 25 -0.60 8.20 -20.36
C HIS A 25 -1.14 9.02 -19.19
N TYR A 26 -1.46 10.29 -19.46
CA TYR A 26 -2.21 11.13 -18.52
C TYR A 26 -3.70 10.92 -18.77
N TYR A 27 -4.41 10.48 -17.74
CA TYR A 27 -5.85 10.27 -17.78
C TYR A 27 -6.58 11.44 -17.10
N ASP A 28 -7.69 11.85 -17.70
CA ASP A 28 -8.63 12.81 -17.11
C ASP A 28 -9.67 12.04 -16.29
N ALA A 29 -9.60 12.13 -14.97
CA ALA A 29 -10.50 11.41 -14.05
C ALA A 29 -11.98 11.81 -14.19
N SER A 30 -12.29 12.93 -14.86
CA SER A 30 -13.67 13.34 -15.14
C SER A 30 -14.28 12.71 -16.39
N LYS A 31 -13.45 12.09 -17.25
CA LYS A 31 -13.90 11.49 -18.51
C LYS A 31 -14.08 9.99 -18.35
N LYS A 32 -15.06 9.45 -19.07
CA LYS A 32 -15.27 8.01 -19.21
C LYS A 32 -14.60 7.51 -20.48
N ILE A 33 -14.21 6.23 -20.48
CA ILE A 33 -13.71 5.58 -21.70
C ILE A 33 -14.89 5.44 -22.69
N PRO A 34 -14.74 5.90 -23.95
CA PRO A 34 -15.74 5.71 -25.00
C PRO A 34 -16.11 4.23 -25.18
N ARG A 35 -17.39 3.93 -25.47
CA ARG A 35 -17.88 2.55 -25.56
C ARG A 35 -17.23 1.78 -26.70
N GLU A 36 -16.97 2.46 -27.81
CA GLU A 36 -16.35 1.91 -29.01
C GLU A 36 -14.94 1.36 -28.69
N LEU A 37 -14.21 2.04 -27.81
CA LEU A 37 -12.90 1.58 -27.36
C LEU A 37 -12.99 0.38 -26.42
N ILE A 38 -14.01 0.33 -25.56
CA ILE A 38 -14.24 -0.81 -24.65
C ILE A 38 -14.59 -2.06 -25.47
N GLU A 39 -15.44 -1.92 -26.48
CA GLU A 39 -15.86 -3.01 -27.36
C GLU A 39 -14.74 -3.50 -28.27
N ALA A 40 -13.90 -2.59 -28.78
CA ALA A 40 -12.71 -2.95 -29.55
C ALA A 40 -11.59 -3.56 -28.69
N SER A 41 -11.61 -3.31 -27.37
CA SER A 41 -10.60 -3.80 -26.44
C SER A 41 -10.92 -5.21 -25.98
N LYS A 42 -9.89 -6.05 -25.92
CA LYS A 42 -10.01 -7.38 -25.31
C LYS A 42 -9.94 -7.25 -23.80
N TRP A 43 -11.05 -7.48 -23.11
CA TRP A 43 -11.13 -7.48 -21.64
C TRP A 43 -12.05 -8.58 -21.14
N HIS A 44 -11.84 -8.98 -19.88
CA HIS A 44 -12.57 -10.06 -19.23
C HIS A 44 -13.18 -9.55 -17.93
N GLY A 45 -14.49 -9.66 -17.81
CA GLY A 45 -15.24 -9.28 -16.61
C GLY A 45 -15.48 -10.48 -15.70
N PHE A 46 -15.27 -10.28 -14.40
CA PHE A 46 -15.73 -11.20 -13.36
C PHE A 46 -16.62 -10.45 -12.38
N PHE A 47 -17.88 -10.86 -12.28
CA PHE A 47 -18.80 -10.36 -11.29
C PHE A 47 -19.33 -11.54 -10.46
N LEU A 48 -19.04 -11.52 -9.16
CA LEU A 48 -19.31 -12.65 -8.29
C LEU A 48 -20.80 -13.06 -8.27
N PRO A 49 -21.77 -12.13 -8.11
CA PRO A 49 -23.19 -12.49 -8.07
C PRO A 49 -23.69 -13.23 -9.32
N GLU A 50 -23.19 -12.88 -10.51
CA GLU A 50 -23.54 -13.56 -11.78
C GLU A 50 -23.00 -15.00 -11.85
N LYS A 51 -21.97 -15.32 -11.07
CA LYS A 51 -21.28 -16.62 -11.10
C LYS A 51 -21.74 -17.56 -10.01
N ILE A 52 -22.53 -17.12 -9.03
CA ILE A 52 -23.08 -17.97 -7.97
C ILE A 52 -24.39 -18.61 -8.46
N SER A 53 -24.28 -19.63 -9.31
CA SER A 53 -25.33 -20.64 -9.46
C SER A 53 -24.94 -21.87 -8.64
N SER A 54 -25.85 -22.28 -7.75
CA SER A 54 -25.87 -23.51 -6.93
C SER A 54 -24.75 -23.75 -5.91
N THR A 55 -25.20 -24.10 -4.72
CA THR A 55 -24.50 -24.57 -3.52
C THR A 55 -23.45 -25.63 -3.83
N LEU A 56 -22.18 -25.33 -3.51
CA LEU A 56 -21.16 -26.36 -3.38
C LEU A 56 -21.27 -26.91 -1.96
N ASN A 57 -21.25 -28.24 -1.81
CA ASN A 57 -21.20 -28.89 -0.50
C ASN A 57 -19.91 -28.43 0.20
N GLU A 58 -20.07 -27.77 1.35
CA GLU A 58 -18.97 -27.15 2.09
C GLU A 58 -18.17 -28.22 2.83
N GLU A 59 -16.90 -28.37 2.45
CA GLU A 59 -15.89 -29.01 3.30
C GLU A 59 -15.37 -27.95 4.30
N PRO A 60 -15.33 -28.25 5.61
CA PRO A 60 -15.13 -27.26 6.69
C PRO A 60 -13.73 -26.60 6.76
N CYS A 61 -12.87 -26.76 5.75
CA CYS A 61 -11.54 -26.11 5.66
C CYS A 61 -11.25 -25.49 4.27
N SER A 62 -12.27 -25.41 3.41
CA SER A 62 -12.15 -25.00 2.01
C SER A 62 -12.20 -23.48 1.83
N LEU A 63 -11.63 -23.01 0.72
CA LEU A 63 -11.64 -21.61 0.30
C LEU A 63 -13.09 -21.19 0.00
N THR A 64 -13.48 -19.93 0.25
CA THR A 64 -14.85 -19.51 -0.08
C THR A 64 -15.17 -19.77 -1.56
N PRO A 65 -16.40 -20.19 -1.90
CA PRO A 65 -16.78 -20.51 -3.29
C PRO A 65 -16.50 -19.35 -4.26
N GLY A 66 -16.62 -18.10 -3.80
CA GLY A 66 -16.32 -16.92 -4.60
C GLY A 66 -14.85 -16.81 -4.99
N TYR A 67 -13.93 -17.03 -4.04
CA TYR A 67 -12.50 -17.03 -4.33
C TYR A 67 -12.08 -18.19 -5.23
N ILE A 68 -12.69 -19.38 -5.07
CA ILE A 68 -12.44 -20.52 -5.97
C ILE A 68 -12.83 -20.17 -7.41
N LYS A 69 -14.05 -19.65 -7.61
CA LYS A 69 -14.53 -19.26 -8.95
C LYS A 69 -13.66 -18.18 -9.58
N LEU A 70 -13.18 -17.22 -8.78
CA LEU A 70 -12.26 -16.20 -9.26
C LEU A 70 -10.90 -16.79 -9.68
N LEU A 71 -10.32 -17.69 -8.88
CA LEU A 71 -9.06 -18.37 -9.23
C LEU A 71 -9.19 -19.17 -10.52
N GLN A 72 -10.27 -19.96 -10.65
CA GLN A 72 -10.56 -20.73 -11.86
C GLN A 72 -10.72 -19.83 -13.07
N PHE A 73 -11.41 -18.69 -12.91
CA PHE A 73 -11.58 -17.71 -13.98
C PHE A 73 -10.23 -17.13 -14.44
N ILE A 74 -9.39 -16.67 -13.50
CA ILE A 74 -8.07 -16.12 -13.82
C ILE A 74 -7.19 -17.19 -14.49
N GLN A 75 -7.17 -18.41 -13.93
CA GLN A 75 -6.39 -19.53 -14.45
C GLN A 75 -6.82 -19.89 -15.88
N LYS A 76 -8.13 -19.93 -16.15
CA LYS A 76 -8.67 -20.17 -17.48
C LYS A 76 -8.15 -19.14 -18.49
N ILE A 77 -8.24 -17.85 -18.17
CA ILE A 77 -7.73 -16.78 -19.04
C ILE A 77 -6.22 -16.94 -19.30
N ILE A 78 -5.43 -17.23 -18.26
CA ILE A 78 -3.98 -17.40 -18.39
C ILE A 78 -3.65 -18.50 -19.40
N TYR A 79 -4.32 -19.66 -19.32
CA TYR A 79 -4.04 -20.77 -20.24
C TYR A 79 -4.62 -20.57 -21.64
N GLU A 80 -5.87 -20.12 -21.76
CA GLU A 80 -6.52 -19.92 -23.06
C GLU A 80 -5.82 -18.84 -23.89
N GLU A 81 -5.30 -17.80 -23.23
CA GLU A 81 -4.63 -16.69 -23.89
C GLU A 81 -3.12 -16.85 -23.99
N GLY A 82 -2.54 -17.89 -23.39
CA GLY A 82 -1.12 -18.20 -23.49
C GLY A 82 -0.22 -17.28 -22.65
N PHE A 83 -0.72 -16.81 -21.50
CA PHE A 83 0.07 -16.07 -20.51
C PHE A 83 0.84 -17.00 -19.55
N ASP A 84 0.79 -18.32 -19.73
CA ASP A 84 1.33 -19.37 -18.85
C ASP A 84 2.87 -19.43 -18.74
N GLY A 85 3.60 -18.47 -19.32
CA GLY A 85 5.05 -18.41 -19.26
C GLY A 85 5.77 -19.55 -20.02
N SER A 86 5.05 -20.35 -20.81
CA SER A 86 5.63 -21.46 -21.58
C SER A 86 6.69 -20.99 -22.59
N ASN A 87 7.72 -21.81 -22.82
CA ASN A 87 8.78 -21.53 -23.80
C ASN A 87 9.02 -22.79 -24.66
N PRO A 88 8.80 -22.76 -25.99
CA PRO A 88 8.44 -21.60 -26.81
C PRO A 88 7.00 -21.14 -26.59
N GLN A 89 6.77 -19.82 -26.66
CA GLN A 89 5.42 -19.27 -26.54
C GLN A 89 4.59 -19.56 -27.79
N LYS A 90 3.36 -20.03 -27.56
CA LYS A 90 2.40 -20.32 -28.63
C LYS A 90 1.80 -19.06 -29.27
N LYS A 91 1.85 -17.92 -28.56
CA LYS A 91 1.23 -16.63 -28.95
C LYS A 91 2.22 -15.48 -28.78
N GLN A 92 1.92 -14.32 -29.37
CA GLN A 92 2.70 -13.11 -29.20
C GLN A 92 2.79 -12.71 -27.72
N LYS A 93 3.99 -12.37 -27.25
CA LYS A 93 4.24 -11.90 -25.88
C LYS A 93 3.41 -10.66 -25.57
N ASN A 94 2.51 -10.77 -24.61
CA ASN A 94 1.80 -9.65 -24.01
C ASN A 94 1.70 -9.86 -22.49
N ILE A 95 1.35 -8.82 -21.73
CA ILE A 95 1.21 -8.87 -20.27
C ILE A 95 -0.26 -8.78 -19.90
N LEU A 96 -0.76 -9.77 -19.15
CA LEU A 96 -2.10 -9.73 -18.59
C LEU A 96 -2.14 -8.79 -17.38
N ARG A 97 -3.01 -7.77 -17.44
CA ARG A 97 -3.23 -6.83 -16.33
C ARG A 97 -4.51 -7.21 -15.60
N ILE A 98 -4.38 -7.64 -14.35
CA ILE A 98 -5.49 -8.09 -13.51
C ILE A 98 -5.77 -6.99 -12.47
N ALA A 99 -7.02 -6.60 -12.31
CA ALA A 99 -7.44 -5.67 -11.27
C ALA A 99 -8.57 -6.29 -10.45
N ILE A 100 -8.36 -6.43 -9.14
CA ILE A 100 -9.35 -6.98 -8.21
C ILE A 100 -9.78 -5.87 -7.25
N GLN A 101 -11.07 -5.55 -7.29
CA GLN A 101 -11.63 -4.46 -6.50
C GLN A 101 -12.17 -4.94 -5.15
N SER A 102 -11.89 -4.18 -4.10
CA SER A 102 -12.47 -4.35 -2.76
C SER A 102 -12.41 -5.78 -2.22
N LEU A 103 -11.26 -6.45 -2.39
CA LEU A 103 -11.04 -7.82 -1.93
C LEU A 103 -11.15 -7.90 -0.39
N GLY A 104 -11.81 -8.93 0.12
CA GLY A 104 -12.07 -9.08 1.56
C GLY A 104 -13.23 -8.24 2.10
N SER A 105 -13.93 -7.48 1.24
CA SER A 105 -15.20 -6.85 1.60
C SER A 105 -16.32 -7.91 1.78
N PRO A 106 -17.41 -7.56 2.49
CA PRO A 106 -18.56 -8.47 2.66
C PRO A 106 -19.17 -8.97 1.35
N LEU A 107 -18.97 -8.26 0.24
CA LEU A 107 -19.42 -8.68 -1.09
C LEU A 107 -18.77 -9.98 -1.58
N TRP A 108 -17.63 -10.37 -1.01
CA TRP A 108 -16.95 -11.63 -1.34
C TRP A 108 -17.48 -12.84 -0.55
N GLY A 109 -18.44 -12.63 0.36
CA GLY A 109 -19.00 -13.70 1.20
C GLY A 109 -17.99 -14.28 2.18
N ASP A 110 -17.01 -13.46 2.58
CA ASP A 110 -15.95 -13.82 3.54
C ASP A 110 -16.24 -13.14 4.88
N ASP A 111 -15.96 -13.82 5.99
CA ASP A 111 -16.27 -13.34 7.34
C ASP A 111 -15.15 -12.51 7.97
N VAL A 112 -14.10 -12.22 7.19
CA VAL A 112 -12.90 -11.45 7.57
C VAL A 112 -13.23 -10.09 8.22
N CYS A 113 -14.37 -9.49 7.88
CA CYS A 113 -14.80 -8.19 8.44
C CYS A 113 -15.58 -8.32 9.77
N CYS A 114 -16.09 -9.51 10.11
CA CYS A 114 -17.19 -9.66 11.05
C CYS A 114 -16.82 -10.31 12.39
N THR A 115 -15.68 -11.00 12.50
CA THR A 115 -15.33 -11.76 13.71
C THR A 115 -13.83 -11.62 14.07
N GLU A 116 -13.53 -11.32 15.34
CA GLU A 116 -12.14 -11.23 15.83
C GLU A 116 -11.49 -12.62 15.96
N ASN A 117 -12.30 -13.63 16.31
CA ASN A 117 -11.92 -15.03 16.46
C ASN A 117 -12.69 -15.88 15.43
N CYS A 118 -12.17 -15.97 14.20
CA CYS A 118 -12.64 -16.96 13.25
C CYS A 118 -11.57 -18.03 13.08
N ASP A 119 -11.86 -19.22 13.59
CA ASP A 119 -11.04 -20.43 13.42
C ASP A 119 -10.93 -20.86 11.94
N ASN A 120 -11.71 -20.25 11.05
CA ASN A 120 -11.71 -20.45 9.59
C ASN A 120 -11.14 -19.24 8.79
N SER A 121 -10.51 -18.26 9.45
CA SER A 121 -10.11 -16.93 8.92
C SER A 121 -8.91 -16.92 7.96
N HIS A 122 -8.76 -17.99 7.20
CA HIS A 122 -7.64 -18.17 6.27
C HIS A 122 -8.05 -18.13 4.82
N SER A 123 -9.34 -18.05 4.48
CA SER A 123 -9.80 -18.04 3.09
C SER A 123 -9.14 -16.94 2.24
N LEU A 124 -9.19 -15.69 2.69
CA LEU A 124 -8.52 -14.59 1.99
C LEU A 124 -6.99 -14.79 1.86
N THR A 125 -6.34 -15.27 2.92
CA THR A 125 -4.89 -15.50 2.93
C THR A 125 -4.50 -16.64 1.99
N LYS A 126 -5.25 -17.76 2.03
CA LYS A 126 -5.08 -18.91 1.13
C LYS A 126 -5.32 -18.50 -0.32
N PHE A 127 -6.35 -17.70 -0.59
CA PHE A 127 -6.65 -17.18 -1.93
C PHE A 127 -5.46 -16.37 -2.46
N LEU A 128 -4.96 -15.40 -1.68
CA LEU A 128 -3.81 -14.59 -2.07
C LEU A 128 -2.56 -15.45 -2.28
N TYR A 129 -2.33 -16.45 -1.44
CA TYR A 129 -1.20 -17.38 -1.59
C TYR A 129 -1.27 -18.15 -2.92
N ILE A 130 -2.42 -18.73 -3.26
CA ILE A 130 -2.64 -19.46 -4.51
C ILE A 130 -2.52 -18.51 -5.71
N LEU A 131 -3.16 -17.34 -5.64
CA LEU A 131 -3.10 -16.31 -6.67
C LEU A 131 -1.64 -15.90 -6.93
N ARG A 132 -0.86 -15.69 -5.87
CA ARG A 132 0.55 -15.33 -5.96
C ARG A 132 1.36 -16.41 -6.69
N GLY A 133 1.08 -17.69 -6.45
CA GLY A 133 1.67 -18.80 -7.19
C GLY A 133 1.34 -18.74 -8.68
N LEU A 134 0.06 -18.55 -9.02
CA LEU A 134 -0.43 -18.43 -10.39
C LEU A 134 0.20 -17.23 -11.15
N LEU A 135 0.37 -16.10 -10.47
CA LEU A 135 1.00 -14.91 -11.03
C LEU A 135 2.50 -15.11 -11.26
N ARG A 136 3.21 -15.82 -10.37
CA ARG A 136 4.64 -16.12 -10.55
C ARG A 136 4.94 -17.00 -11.75
N THR A 137 3.99 -17.84 -12.16
CA THR A 137 4.11 -18.72 -13.32
C THR A 137 3.43 -18.14 -14.56
N SER A 138 3.05 -16.87 -14.57
CA SER A 138 2.42 -16.24 -15.72
C SER A 138 2.99 -14.87 -16.05
N LEU A 139 2.81 -14.42 -17.29
CA LEU A 139 3.12 -13.06 -17.73
C LEU A 139 2.01 -12.10 -17.31
N SER A 140 1.83 -11.93 -16.01
CA SER A 140 0.71 -11.18 -15.43
C SER A 140 1.18 -10.18 -14.38
N ALA A 141 0.47 -9.05 -14.28
CA ALA A 141 0.59 -8.09 -13.19
C ALA A 141 -0.79 -7.90 -12.55
N CYS A 142 -0.87 -7.96 -11.22
CA CYS A 142 -2.13 -7.88 -10.48
C CYS A 142 -2.14 -6.67 -9.54
N LEU A 143 -3.20 -5.87 -9.62
CA LEU A 143 -3.52 -4.80 -8.69
C LEU A 143 -4.73 -5.21 -7.85
N ILE A 144 -4.58 -5.21 -6.53
CA ILE A 144 -5.65 -5.56 -5.60
C ILE A 144 -5.92 -4.37 -4.69
N THR A 145 -7.19 -3.99 -4.56
CA THR A 145 -7.61 -3.00 -3.56
C THR A 145 -8.33 -3.70 -2.41
N VAL A 146 -7.98 -3.34 -1.17
CA VAL A 146 -8.51 -3.97 0.05
C VAL A 146 -9.04 -2.86 0.97
N PRO A 147 -10.32 -2.92 1.42
CA PRO A 147 -10.88 -1.95 2.35
C PRO A 147 -10.43 -2.28 3.79
N THR A 148 -9.18 -1.96 4.12
CA THR A 148 -8.57 -2.35 5.42
C THR A 148 -9.31 -1.81 6.64
N HIS A 149 -10.09 -0.73 6.50
CA HIS A 149 -10.90 -0.16 7.59
C HIS A 149 -12.05 -1.09 8.04
N LEU A 150 -12.44 -2.08 7.22
CA LEU A 150 -13.44 -3.09 7.58
C LEU A 150 -12.82 -4.31 8.27
N ILE A 151 -11.49 -4.46 8.24
CA ILE A 151 -10.79 -5.62 8.79
C ILE A 151 -10.22 -5.24 10.15
N GLN A 152 -10.85 -5.71 11.23
CA GLN A 152 -10.41 -5.41 12.59
C GLN A 152 -9.15 -6.21 12.99
N ASN A 153 -9.05 -7.46 12.50
CA ASN A 153 -7.95 -8.35 12.85
C ASN A 153 -6.64 -7.92 12.18
N LYS A 154 -5.73 -7.33 12.97
CA LYS A 154 -4.41 -6.88 12.52
C LYS A 154 -3.53 -8.01 11.96
N ALA A 155 -3.70 -9.24 12.45
CA ALA A 155 -2.93 -10.38 11.95
C ALA A 155 -3.30 -10.72 10.51
N ILE A 156 -4.58 -10.56 10.12
CA ILE A 156 -5.01 -10.72 8.73
C ILE A 156 -4.36 -9.66 7.84
N ILE A 157 -4.37 -8.40 8.25
CA ILE A 157 -3.73 -7.29 7.51
C ILE A 157 -2.24 -7.57 7.31
N ALA A 158 -1.55 -8.03 8.36
CA ALA A 158 -0.13 -8.39 8.28
C ALA A 158 0.11 -9.54 7.28
N ARG A 159 -0.74 -10.57 7.28
CA ARG A 159 -0.64 -11.70 6.32
C ARG A 159 -0.87 -11.24 4.88
N ILE A 160 -1.88 -10.39 4.62
CA ILE A 160 -2.14 -9.82 3.30
C ILE A 160 -0.93 -9.01 2.81
N THR A 161 -0.35 -8.21 3.70
CA THR A 161 0.84 -7.40 3.42
C THR A 161 2.00 -8.30 2.99
N ASN A 162 2.30 -9.34 3.78
CA ASN A 162 3.41 -10.27 3.51
C ASN A 162 3.25 -11.11 2.23
N LEU A 163 2.01 -11.35 1.79
CA LEU A 163 1.72 -12.08 0.55
C LEU A 163 1.76 -11.18 -0.69
N SER A 164 1.71 -9.87 -0.51
CA SER A 164 1.81 -8.91 -1.60
C SER A 164 3.27 -8.61 -1.91
N ASP A 165 3.61 -8.28 -3.16
CA ASP A 165 4.98 -7.89 -3.49
C ASP A 165 5.20 -6.39 -3.24
N THR A 166 4.22 -5.55 -3.57
CA THR A 166 4.18 -4.10 -3.28
C THR A 166 2.93 -3.77 -2.46
N VAL A 167 3.07 -2.92 -1.44
CA VAL A 167 1.94 -2.49 -0.60
C VAL A 167 1.94 -0.97 -0.44
N ILE A 168 0.82 -0.37 -0.85
CA ILE A 168 0.55 1.05 -0.71
C ILE A 168 -0.70 1.18 0.16
N HIS A 169 -0.59 1.98 1.22
CA HIS A 169 -1.69 2.27 2.12
C HIS A 169 -2.12 3.73 1.95
N LEU A 170 -3.41 3.93 1.68
CA LEU A 170 -4.01 5.24 1.55
C LEU A 170 -4.71 5.60 2.86
N GLU A 171 -4.35 6.74 3.43
CA GLU A 171 -4.98 7.29 4.63
C GLU A 171 -5.76 8.55 4.26
N SER A 172 -7.08 8.54 4.44
CA SER A 172 -7.92 9.71 4.18
C SER A 172 -7.86 10.68 5.36
N PHE A 173 -7.87 11.99 5.08
CA PHE A 173 -8.03 13.01 6.12
C PHE A 173 -9.49 13.23 6.53
N ILE A 174 -10.44 12.83 5.68
CA ILE A 174 -11.87 13.00 5.95
C ILE A 174 -12.23 12.30 7.28
N GLY A 175 -12.81 13.04 8.21
CA GLY A 175 -13.21 12.52 9.52
C GLY A 175 -12.05 12.30 10.50
N SER A 176 -10.88 12.88 10.23
CA SER A 176 -9.72 12.85 11.11
C SER A 176 -9.39 14.25 11.65
N ASN A 177 -8.65 14.32 12.76
CA ASN A 177 -8.13 15.58 13.29
C ASN A 177 -7.18 16.33 12.33
N ARG A 178 -6.75 15.68 11.25
CA ARG A 178 -5.87 16.26 10.22
C ARG A 178 -6.64 17.12 9.21
N GLU A 179 -7.96 16.93 9.09
CA GLU A 179 -8.82 17.72 8.21
C GLU A 179 -8.81 19.21 8.56
N THR A 180 -8.74 19.53 9.86
CA THR A 180 -8.76 20.91 10.36
C THR A 180 -7.38 21.58 10.37
N ASN A 181 -6.31 20.85 10.06
CA ASN A 181 -4.96 21.39 10.12
C ASN A 181 -4.64 22.23 8.87
N PRO A 182 -4.26 23.51 9.02
CA PRO A 182 -3.90 24.37 7.88
C PRO A 182 -2.81 23.78 6.97
N LEU A 183 -1.90 22.96 7.52
CA LEU A 183 -0.83 22.29 6.77
C LEU A 183 -1.37 21.35 5.68
N TYR A 184 -2.55 20.75 5.91
CA TYR A 184 -3.12 19.71 5.05
C TYR A 184 -4.26 20.22 4.17
N LYS A 185 -4.54 21.52 4.16
CA LYS A 185 -5.71 22.12 3.49
C LYS A 185 -5.83 21.76 2.00
N ASP A 186 -4.71 21.59 1.31
CA ASP A 186 -4.69 21.31 -0.12
C ASP A 186 -4.68 19.79 -0.45
N TYR A 187 -4.76 18.93 0.56
CA TYR A 187 -4.60 17.48 0.43
C TYR A 187 -5.81 16.71 0.95
N HIS A 188 -6.06 15.55 0.35
CA HIS A 188 -7.16 14.66 0.76
C HIS A 188 -6.69 13.55 1.70
N GLY A 189 -5.37 13.30 1.77
CA GLY A 189 -4.82 12.24 2.59
C GLY A 189 -3.33 11.98 2.37
N LEU A 190 -2.83 10.97 3.07
CA LEU A 190 -1.45 10.48 2.96
C LEU A 190 -1.37 9.19 2.15
N ILE A 191 -0.24 9.01 1.49
CA ILE A 191 0.15 7.75 0.86
C ILE A 191 1.34 7.18 1.64
N HIS A 192 1.13 5.99 2.19
CA HIS A 192 2.18 5.26 2.90
C HIS A 192 2.65 4.11 2.03
N ILE A 193 3.89 4.17 1.57
CA ILE A 193 4.53 3.06 0.88
C ILE A 193 5.06 2.11 1.95
N ARG A 194 4.36 0.99 2.17
CA ARG A 194 4.68 0.02 3.22
C ARG A 194 5.70 -1.01 2.79
N GLN A 195 5.63 -1.42 1.53
CA GLN A 195 6.47 -2.48 0.99
C GLN A 195 6.76 -2.24 -0.48
N ILE A 196 8.03 -2.28 -0.87
CA ILE A 196 8.47 -2.29 -2.27
C ILE A 196 9.36 -3.51 -2.49
N PRO A 197 9.15 -4.30 -3.57
CA PRO A 197 10.02 -5.41 -3.90
C PRO A 197 11.38 -4.88 -4.37
N ARG A 198 12.47 -5.37 -3.78
CA ARG A 198 13.82 -5.14 -4.29
C ARG A 198 14.23 -6.30 -5.18
N LEU A 199 14.74 -5.99 -6.37
CA LEU A 199 15.31 -7.00 -7.26
C LEU A 199 16.47 -7.71 -6.54
N ASN A 200 16.49 -9.04 -6.62
CA ASN A 200 17.53 -9.90 -6.03
C ASN A 200 17.71 -9.77 -4.52
N ASN A 201 16.68 -9.34 -3.79
CA ASN A 201 16.69 -9.34 -2.33
C ASN A 201 15.55 -10.21 -1.77
N LEU A 202 15.83 -10.92 -0.67
CA LEU A 202 14.83 -11.66 0.09
C LEU A 202 13.99 -10.72 0.98
N MET A 203 14.55 -9.56 1.33
CA MET A 203 13.88 -8.54 2.12
C MET A 203 13.24 -7.47 1.24
N CYS A 204 12.00 -7.13 1.56
CA CYS A 204 11.34 -5.95 0.98
C CYS A 204 11.86 -4.68 1.64
N ASP A 205 11.83 -3.59 0.88
CA ASP A 205 12.22 -2.29 1.39
C ASP A 205 11.04 -1.57 2.05
N VAL A 206 11.33 -0.84 3.12
CA VAL A 206 10.41 0.15 3.67
C VAL A 206 10.87 1.48 3.12
N SER A 207 9.97 2.21 2.42
CA SER A 207 10.36 3.47 1.80
C SER A 207 10.83 4.49 2.85
N ASP A 208 11.98 5.12 2.60
CA ASP A 208 12.47 6.25 3.40
C ASP A 208 11.58 7.49 3.26
N VAL A 209 10.76 7.56 2.20
CA VAL A 209 9.87 8.69 1.92
C VAL A 209 8.54 8.49 2.64
N LYS A 210 8.45 9.03 3.86
CA LYS A 210 7.24 8.96 4.70
C LYS A 210 6.25 10.11 4.44
N ASP A 211 6.68 11.12 3.71
CA ASP A 211 5.97 12.40 3.59
C ASP A 211 5.20 12.51 2.26
N LEU A 212 4.55 11.45 1.78
CA LEU A 212 3.75 11.53 0.55
C LEU A 212 2.29 11.85 0.88
N ALA A 213 1.76 12.87 0.22
CA ALA A 213 0.35 13.20 0.26
C ALA A 213 -0.27 13.13 -1.12
N PHE A 214 -1.58 12.85 -1.15
CA PHE A 214 -2.35 12.84 -2.37
C PHE A 214 -3.45 13.88 -2.37
N LYS A 215 -3.72 14.40 -3.56
CA LYS A 215 -4.84 15.30 -3.82
C LYS A 215 -5.43 15.02 -5.19
N LEU A 216 -6.75 15.17 -5.27
CA LEU A 216 -7.49 15.10 -6.53
C LEU A 216 -7.85 16.54 -6.92
N LYS A 217 -7.03 17.17 -7.74
CA LYS A 217 -7.26 18.56 -8.16
C LYS A 217 -7.88 18.59 -9.54
N ARG A 218 -9.14 19.04 -9.62
CA ARG A 218 -9.97 19.08 -10.84
C ARG A 218 -10.15 17.68 -11.47
N LYS A 219 -9.14 17.24 -12.22
CA LYS A 219 -9.16 16.09 -13.11
C LYS A 219 -7.96 15.16 -12.92
N LEU A 220 -7.01 15.54 -12.06
CA LEU A 220 -5.74 14.86 -11.89
C LEU A 220 -5.60 14.38 -10.44
N PHE A 221 -5.30 13.09 -10.30
CA PHE A 221 -4.82 12.52 -9.05
C PHE A 221 -3.31 12.76 -8.97
N ILE A 222 -2.88 13.53 -7.97
CA ILE A 222 -1.51 13.98 -7.80
C ILE A 222 -0.98 13.38 -6.50
N ILE A 223 0.22 12.81 -6.56
CA ILE A 223 1.00 12.38 -5.41
C ILE A 223 2.24 13.27 -5.35
N GLU A 224 2.47 13.92 -4.22
CA GLU A 224 3.62 14.79 -4.04
C GLU A 224 4.14 14.73 -2.60
N ARG A 225 5.38 15.16 -2.42
CA ARG A 225 5.98 15.24 -1.09
C ARG A 225 5.37 16.42 -0.33
N LEU A 226 4.96 16.19 0.91
CA LEU A 226 4.58 17.24 1.84
C LEU A 226 5.81 18.09 2.13
N HIS A 227 5.68 19.37 1.84
CA HIS A 227 6.65 20.38 2.26
C HIS A 227 6.05 21.08 3.46
N LEU A 228 6.76 21.07 4.58
CA LEU A 228 6.41 21.95 5.68
C LEU A 228 6.55 23.40 5.17
N PRO A 229 5.58 24.28 5.45
CA PRO A 229 5.77 25.69 5.18
C PRO A 229 7.05 26.14 5.89
N PRO A 230 7.87 27.00 5.25
CA PRO A 230 9.01 27.58 5.94
C PRO A 230 8.52 28.17 7.26
N ASP A 231 9.23 27.87 8.33
CA ASP A 231 8.91 28.32 9.68
C ASP A 231 9.09 29.85 9.72
N LEU A 232 8.08 30.58 9.26
CA LEU A 232 7.97 32.03 9.39
C LEU A 232 7.46 32.32 10.80
N SER A 233 8.15 31.79 11.80
CA SER A 233 8.11 32.44 13.10
C SER A 233 8.88 33.73 12.94
N ASP A 234 8.16 34.84 12.79
CA ASP A 234 8.64 36.22 12.87
C ASP A 234 9.22 36.58 14.26
N THR A 235 9.81 35.61 14.96
CA THR A 235 10.66 35.84 16.11
C THR A 235 12.11 35.73 15.69
N VAL A 236 12.54 36.70 14.88
CA VAL A 236 13.91 37.21 14.95
C VAL A 236 14.07 37.91 16.30
N SER A 237 14.11 37.12 17.37
CA SER A 237 14.52 37.56 18.68
C SER A 237 15.57 36.59 19.15
N ARG A 238 16.82 36.86 18.74
CA ARG A 238 17.99 36.40 19.48
C ARG A 238 17.91 37.01 20.88
N SER A 239 17.19 36.36 21.79
CA SER A 239 17.39 36.54 23.22
C SER A 239 18.03 35.27 23.75
N SER A 240 19.35 35.24 23.72
CA SER A 240 20.13 34.40 24.62
C SER A 240 19.67 34.66 26.06
N LYS A 241 19.16 33.64 26.77
CA LYS A 241 19.20 33.54 28.23
C LYS A 241 18.75 32.13 28.67
N PRO A 242 19.17 31.68 29.86
CA PRO A 242 19.99 30.50 30.04
C PRO A 242 19.22 29.33 30.63
N ASP A 243 19.90 28.18 30.71
CA ASP A 243 19.46 26.93 31.32
C ASP A 243 18.63 27.13 32.61
N LEU A 244 17.46 26.51 32.65
CA LEU A 244 16.81 26.14 33.90
C LEU A 244 16.29 24.71 33.76
N ALA A 245 17.18 23.77 34.05
CA ALA A 245 16.79 22.47 34.58
C ALA A 245 16.08 22.71 35.92
N ASP A 246 14.84 22.27 36.03
CA ASP A 246 14.22 21.66 37.22
C ASP A 246 12.70 21.83 37.14
N SER A 247 11.99 20.73 36.84
CA SER A 247 10.83 20.30 37.63
C SER A 247 10.19 19.08 36.97
N THR A 248 10.59 17.88 37.40
CA THR A 248 9.66 16.75 37.62
C THR A 248 10.36 15.65 38.42
N LYS A 249 10.49 15.85 39.74
CA LYS A 249 10.74 14.75 40.68
C LYS A 249 9.42 14.04 41.00
N LEU A 250 9.28 12.84 40.43
CA LEU A 250 8.83 11.56 41.02
C LEU A 250 7.94 11.55 42.27
N LEU A 251 6.87 10.76 42.19
CA LEU A 251 6.25 10.04 43.31
C LEU A 251 6.26 8.53 43.01
N GLY A 252 6.82 7.74 43.92
CA GLY A 252 6.79 6.27 43.92
C GLY A 252 7.94 5.67 44.76
N PRO A 253 7.69 5.09 45.94
CA PRO A 253 8.73 4.80 46.93
C PRO A 253 9.29 3.36 46.85
N GLY A 254 10.59 3.24 47.13
CA GLY A 254 11.05 2.34 48.21
C GLY A 254 11.72 1.01 47.83
N CYS A 255 12.87 0.79 48.47
CA CYS A 255 13.65 -0.45 48.64
C CYS A 255 14.57 -0.82 47.44
N GLY A 256 15.90 -0.84 47.51
CA GLY A 256 16.86 -0.76 48.60
C GLY A 256 17.86 -1.92 48.49
N THR A 257 19.08 -1.68 48.00
CA THR A 257 20.34 -2.32 48.44
C THR A 257 21.52 -1.86 47.57
N MET A 258 22.64 -1.57 48.23
CA MET A 258 23.92 -1.17 47.65
C MET A 258 24.67 -2.36 47.05
N ALA A 259 25.46 -2.11 46.00
CA ALA A 259 26.87 -2.57 45.90
C ALA A 259 27.53 -1.94 44.67
N GLY A 260 28.68 -1.30 44.88
CA GLY A 260 29.49 -0.70 43.82
C GLY A 260 30.30 -1.71 43.04
N GLY A 261 30.76 -1.29 41.85
CA GLY A 261 31.74 -2.05 41.08
C GLY A 261 31.82 -1.62 39.62
N LYS A 262 32.86 -0.84 39.30
CA LYS A 262 33.28 -0.54 37.92
C LYS A 262 33.53 -1.83 37.13
N LYS A 263 33.13 -1.87 35.85
CA LYS A 263 34.00 -2.08 34.68
C LYS A 263 33.18 -2.20 33.38
N HIS A 264 33.50 -1.28 32.46
CA HIS A 264 33.58 -1.40 31.00
C HIS A 264 33.32 -2.80 30.42
N LEU A 265 32.35 -2.92 29.50
CA LEU A 265 32.43 -3.80 28.34
C LEU A 265 31.60 -3.21 27.19
N ASP A 266 32.27 -3.09 26.05
CA ASP A 266 31.73 -2.71 24.76
C ASP A 266 30.93 -3.86 24.15
N PHE A 267 29.84 -3.51 23.47
CA PHE A 267 29.38 -4.15 22.23
C PHE A 267 28.81 -3.06 21.32
#